data_AF-A0A2U1FMI5-F1
#
_entry.id   AF-A0A2U1FMI5-F1
#
_cell.length_a   1.000
_cell.length_b   1.000
_cell.length_c   1.000
_cell.angle_alpha   90.00
_cell.angle_beta   90.00
_cell.angle_gamma   90.00
#
_symmetry.space_group_name_H-M   'P 1'
#
loop_
_entity.id
_entity.type
_entity.pdbx_description
1 polymer ?
#
loop_
_entity_poly.entity_id
_entity_poly.type
_entity_poly.pdbx_seq_one_letter_code
_entity_poly.pdbx_strand_id
1 'polypeptide(L)' 'MDNIFEYMVSVYLNGNISAFGELYKELNRKDRREFITYLFSEVAPIHIQEIILATI' A
#
# COMPACT_ATOMS: atom_id res chain seq x y z
N MET A 1 -10.30 -10.28 -10.50
CA MET A 1 -10.40 -8.82 -10.25
C MET A 1 -9.18 -8.50 -9.42
N ASP A 2 -8.27 -7.69 -9.95
CA ASP A 2 -7.03 -7.39 -9.26
C ASP A 2 -7.34 -6.56 -8.01
N ASN A 3 -6.83 -7.00 -6.86
CA ASN A 3 -7.02 -6.29 -5.61
C ASN A 3 -6.22 -4.98 -5.70
N ILE A 4 -6.89 -3.83 -5.55
CA ILE A 4 -6.23 -2.52 -5.60
C ILE A 4 -5.06 -2.44 -4.61
N PHE A 5 -5.13 -3.14 -3.47
CA PHE A 5 -4.04 -3.20 -2.50
C PHE A 5 -2.82 -3.99 -3.01
N GLU A 6 -3.04 -5.09 -3.74
CA GLU A 6 -1.98 -5.85 -4.41
C GLU A 6 -1.29 -4.96 -5.45
N TYR A 7 -2.07 -4.23 -6.24
CA TYR A 7 -1.54 -3.27 -7.20
C TYR A 7 -0.71 -2.18 -6.52
N MET A 8 -1.21 -1.55 -5.45
CA MET A 8 -0.48 -0.53 -4.69
C MET A 8 0.86 -1.05 -4.15
N VAL A 9 0.89 -2.26 -3.60
CA VAL A 9 2.13 -2.91 -3.14
C VAL A 9 3.09 -3.12 -4.31
N SER A 10 2.60 -3.62 -5.44
CA SER A 10 3.44 -3.82 -6.64
C SER A 10 4.04 -2.50 -7.15
N VAL A 11 3.28 -1.40 -7.13
CA VAL A 11 3.75 -0.07 -7.52
C VAL A 11 4.87 0.40 -6.60
N TYR A 12 4.71 0.21 -5.28
CA TYR A 12 5.74 0.53 -4.31
C TYR A 12 7.01 -0.31 -4.51
N LEU A 13 6.88 -1.64 -4.63
CA LEU A 13 8.00 -2.56 -4.80
C LEU A 13 8.76 -2.35 -6.11
N ASN A 14 8.08 -1.85 -7.14
CA ASN A 14 8.71 -1.45 -8.41
C ASN A 14 9.45 -0.11 -8.32
N GLY A 15 9.48 0.54 -7.15
CA GLY A 15 10.18 1.81 -6.92
C GLY A 15 9.38 3.05 -7.34
N ASN A 16 8.11 2.90 -7.74
CA ASN A 16 7.27 4.01 -8.17
C ASN A 16 6.58 4.69 -6.97
N ILE A 17 7.38 5.23 -6.05
CA ILE A 17 6.92 5.76 -4.75
C ILE A 17 5.93 6.91 -4.91
N SER A 18 6.16 7.82 -5.88
CA SER A 18 5.24 8.93 -6.14
C SER A 18 3.86 8.44 -6.58
N ALA A 19 3.80 7.44 -7.46
CA ALA A 19 2.54 6.87 -7.92
C ALA A 19 1.81 6.12 -6.79
N PHE A 20 2.54 5.37 -5.96
CA PHE A 20 2.00 4.77 -4.75
C PHE A 20 1.38 5.82 -3.82
N GLY A 21 2.08 6.94 -3.60
CA GLY A 21 1.60 8.02 -2.75
C GLY A 21 0.29 8.65 -3.25
N GLU A 22 0.14 8.85 -4.57
CA GLU A 22 -1.12 9.35 -5.15
C GLU A 22 -2.26 8.33 -4.98
N LEU A 23 -2.01 7.05 -5.26
CA LEU A 23 -3.00 5.97 -5.03
C LEU A 23 -3.46 5.93 -3.57
N TYR A 24 -2.52 6.07 -2.62
CA TYR A 24 -2.86 6.08 -1.19
C TYR A 24 -3.69 7.31 -0.79
N LYS A 25 -3.46 8.48 -1.40
CA LYS A 25 -4.25 9.69 -1.14
C LYS A 25 -5.69 9.55 -1.63
N GLU A 26 -5.91 8.84 -2.74
CA GLU A 26 -7.24 8.56 -3.30
C GLU A 26 -8.08 7.65 -2.40
N LEU A 27 -7.45 6.81 -1.57
CA LEU A 27 -8.16 5.98 -0.61
C LEU A 27 -8.92 6.81 0.43
N ASN A 28 -10.18 6.46 0.65
CA ASN A 28 -10.95 7.01 1.76
C ASN A 28 -10.44 6.46 3.11
N ARG A 29 -10.92 7.03 4.22
CA ARG A 29 -10.47 6.65 5.57
C ARG A 29 -10.67 5.17 5.91
N LYS A 30 -11.74 4.54 5.40
CA LYS A 30 -12.02 3.12 5.62
C LYS A 30 -11.00 2.28 4.86
N ASP A 31 -10.81 2.57 3.59
CA ASP A 31 -9.94 1.78 2.71
C ASP A 31 -8.47 1.91 3.12
N ARG A 32 -8.04 3.05 3.68
CA ARG A 32 -6.70 3.17 4.28
C ARG A 32 -6.50 2.19 5.44
N ARG A 33 -7.52 1.96 6.29
CA ARG A 33 -7.43 0.99 7.39
C ARG A 33 -7.41 -0.45 6.88
N GLU A 34 -8.20 -0.72 5.85
CA GLU A 34 -8.21 -2.03 5.18
C GLU A 34 -6.88 -2.30 4.47
N PHE A 35 -6.28 -1.29 3.85
CA PHE A 35 -4.94 -1.38 3.26
C PHE A 35 -3.88 -1.73 4.31
N ILE A 36 -3.86 -1.04 5.47
CA ILE A 36 -2.92 -1.40 6.54
C ILE A 36 -3.15 -2.83 7.02
N THR A 37 -4.41 -3.27 7.15
CA THR A 37 -4.74 -4.65 7.53
C THR A 37 -4.21 -5.66 6.50
N TYR A 38 -4.38 -5.35 5.21
CA TYR A 38 -3.89 -6.13 4.10
C TYR A 38 -2.36 -6.26 4.11
N LEU A 39 -1.62 -5.17 4.42
CA LEU A 39 -0.16 -5.24 4.54
C LEU A 39 0.28 -6.30 5.56
N PHE A 40 -0.40 -6.40 6.69
CA PHE A 40 -0.06 -7.39 7.72
C PHE A 40 -0.52 -8.82 7.41
N SER A 41 -1.49 -9.01 6.51
CA SER A 41 -1.97 -10.35 6.13
C SER A 41 -1.30 -10.92 4.88
N GLU A 42 -1.07 -10.09 3.86
CA GLU A 42 -0.66 -10.55 2.53
C GLU A 42 0.76 -10.14 2.13
N VAL A 43 1.39 -9.17 2.81
CA VAL A 43 2.70 -8.63 2.40
C VAL A 43 3.83 -9.20 3.26
N ALA A 44 4.96 -9.50 2.61
CA ALA A 44 6.15 -9.98 3.31
C ALA A 44 6.60 -8.97 4.38
N PRO A 45 6.87 -9.41 5.64
CA PRO A 45 7.15 -8.52 6.76
C PRO A 45 8.27 -7.49 6.52
N ILE A 46 9.25 -7.84 5.69
CA ILE A 46 10.38 -6.97 5.34
C ILE A 46 9.96 -5.65 4.66
N HIS A 47 8.82 -5.63 3.96
CA HIS A 47 8.35 -4.46 3.21
C HIS A 47 7.32 -3.61 3.97
N ILE A 48 6.67 -4.17 5.00
CA ILE A 48 5.54 -3.53 5.68
C ILE A 48 5.95 -2.17 6.28
N GLN A 49 7.07 -2.13 7.00
CA GLN A 49 7.53 -0.91 7.66
C GLN A 49 7.80 0.21 6.65
N GLU A 50 8.46 -0.10 5.53
CA GLU A 50 8.82 0.89 4.51
C GLU A 50 7.56 1.44 3.81
N ILE A 51 6.61 0.56 3.48
CA ILE A 51 5.33 0.96 2.87
C ILE A 51 4.55 1.86 3.82
N ILE A 52 4.45 1.53 5.11
CA ILE A 52 3.74 2.36 6.09
C ILE A 52 4.40 3.73 6.21
N LEU A 53 5.73 3.81 6.29
CA LEU A 53 6.45 5.08 6.39
C LEU A 53 6.23 5.96 5.16
N ALA A 54 6.05 5.38 3.97
CA ALA A 54 5.74 6.12 2.76
C ALA A 54 4.30 6.67 2.69
N THR A 55 3.45 6.36 3.68
CA THR A 55 2.06 6.86 3.78
C THR A 55 1.86 8.00 4.79
N ILE A 56 2.93 8.39 5.50
CA ILE A 56 2.95 9.47 6.51
C ILE A 56 3.39 10.78 5.84
#